data_AF-A0A920G5S2-F1
#
_entry.id   AF-A0A920G5S2-F1
#
_cell.length_a   1.000
_cell.length_b   1.000
_cell.length_c   1.000
_cell.angle_alpha   90.00
_cell.angle_beta   90.00
_cell.angle_gamma   90.00
#
_symmetry.space_group_name_H-M   'P 1'
#
loop_
_entity.id
_entity.type
_entity.pdbx_description
1 polymer ?
#
loop_
_entity_poly.entity_id
_entity_poly.type
_entity_poly.pdbx_seq_one_letter_code
_entity_poly.pdbx_strand_id
1 'polypeptide(L)' 'MVETSAEAEAGWVQTILDKGIRGGIIGDQTCTPGYYNNEGKPREHFEQMVSYGDGPIPFFNPARQMARHTVTSPV' A
#
# COMPACT_ATOMS: atom_id res chain seq x y z
N MET A 1 -24.86 7.01 -8.56
CA MET A 1 -23.72 7.02 -7.64
C MET A 1 -22.99 5.71 -7.86
N VAL A 2 -21.70 5.75 -8.10
CA VAL A 2 -20.88 4.56 -8.31
C VAL A 2 -20.06 4.40 -7.04
N GLU A 3 -20.24 3.29 -6.34
CA GLU A 3 -19.54 2.96 -5.11
C GLU A 3 -18.75 1.66 -5.29
N THR A 4 -17.71 1.52 -4.51
CA THR A 4 -16.91 0.29 -4.40
C THR A 4 -17.64 -0.74 -3.53
N SER A 5 -17.40 -2.03 -3.78
CA SER A 5 -17.91 -3.09 -2.90
C SER A 5 -17.03 -3.23 -1.65
N ALA A 6 -17.60 -3.73 -0.55
CA ALA A 6 -16.85 -3.93 0.69
C ALA A 6 -15.67 -4.90 0.50
N GLU A 7 -15.83 -5.91 -0.35
CA GLU A 7 -14.78 -6.88 -0.66
C GLU A 7 -13.62 -6.23 -1.43
N ALA A 8 -13.93 -5.32 -2.35
CA ALA A 8 -12.91 -4.59 -3.11
C ALA A 8 -12.11 -3.64 -2.20
N GLU A 9 -12.79 -2.93 -1.29
CA GLU A 9 -12.12 -2.08 -0.28
C GLU A 9 -11.21 -2.91 0.62
N ALA A 10 -11.71 -4.02 1.18
CA ALA A 10 -10.92 -4.90 2.05
C ALA A 10 -9.70 -5.47 1.33
N GLY A 11 -9.85 -5.91 0.07
CA GLY A 11 -8.75 -6.41 -0.75
C GLY A 11 -7.69 -5.35 -1.04
N TRP A 12 -8.11 -4.09 -1.23
CA TRP A 12 -7.19 -2.99 -1.41
C TRP A 12 -6.44 -2.64 -0.13
N VAL A 13 -7.12 -2.58 1.02
CA VAL A 13 -6.49 -2.36 2.33
C VAL A 13 -5.42 -3.43 2.58
N GLN A 14 -5.73 -4.71 2.37
CA GLN A 14 -4.76 -5.79 2.54
C GLN A 14 -3.54 -5.60 1.62
N THR A 15 -3.76 -5.21 0.37
CA THR A 15 -2.68 -4.94 -0.59
C THR A 15 -1.75 -3.83 -0.10
N ILE A 16 -2.30 -2.76 0.49
CA ILE A 16 -1.52 -1.65 1.06
C ILE A 16 -0.75 -2.09 2.30
N LEU A 17 -1.34 -2.89 3.19
CA LEU A 17 -0.64 -3.41 4.37
C LEU A 17 0.53 -4.33 3.97
N ASP A 18 0.31 -5.22 3.00
CA ASP A 18 1.31 -6.19 2.53
C ASP A 18 2.51 -5.50 1.86
N LYS A 19 2.24 -4.46 1.06
CA LYS A 19 3.27 -3.76 0.26
C LYS A 19 3.88 -2.59 1.00
N GLY A 20 3.08 -1.82 1.74
CA GLY A 20 3.43 -0.54 2.33
C GLY A 20 4.50 -0.62 3.41
N ILE A 21 4.55 -1.71 4.17
CA ILE A 21 5.58 -1.94 5.20
C ILE A 21 6.99 -2.02 4.60
N ARG A 22 7.11 -2.33 3.29
CA ARG A 22 8.39 -2.40 2.57
C ARG A 22 8.84 -1.06 1.95
N GLY A 23 7.96 -0.05 1.93
CA GLY A 23 8.05 1.14 1.08
C GLY A 23 9.05 2.24 1.47
N GLY A 24 9.75 2.12 2.60
CA GLY A 24 10.98 2.89 2.81
C GLY A 24 11.12 3.59 4.16
N ILE A 25 12.39 3.72 4.54
CA ILE A 25 12.99 4.36 5.71
C ILE A 25 12.63 5.86 5.84
N ILE A 26 11.94 6.43 4.84
CA ILE A 26 11.54 7.84 4.82
C ILE A 26 10.44 8.04 5.86
N GLY A 27 10.71 8.92 6.82
CA GLY A 27 9.74 9.22 7.86
C GLY A 27 9.88 8.36 9.11
N ASP A 28 11.04 7.73 9.32
CA ASP A 28 11.36 7.10 10.60
C ASP A 28 11.45 8.16 11.71
N GLN A 29 11.05 7.77 12.92
CA GLN A 29 11.03 8.67 14.08
C GLN A 29 12.43 9.16 14.48
N THR A 30 13.47 8.41 14.12
CA THR A 30 14.87 8.77 14.38
C THR A 30 15.48 9.71 13.33
N CYS A 31 14.80 9.94 12.21
CA CYS A 31 15.22 10.96 11.24
C CYS A 31 15.08 12.38 11.83
N THR A 32 15.75 13.34 11.19
CA THR A 32 15.57 14.77 11.51
C THR A 32 14.07 15.13 11.54
N PRO A 33 13.57 15.77 12.61
CA PRO A 33 12.17 16.15 12.72
C PRO A 33 11.68 16.89 11.48
N GLY A 34 10.55 16.43 10.95
CA GLY A 34 9.84 17.10 9.88
C GLY A 34 8.49 16.46 9.54
N TYR A 35 7.86 17.02 8.50
CA TYR A 35 6.55 16.61 8.00
C TYR A 35 6.42 15.10 7.79
N TYR A 36 7.47 14.48 7.24
CA TYR A 36 7.44 13.06 6.91
C TYR A 36 7.55 12.13 8.10
N ASN A 37 7.91 12.57 9.32
CA ASN A 37 8.04 11.71 10.50
C ASN A 37 7.26 12.20 11.72
N ASN A 38 6.22 13.02 11.52
CA ASN A 38 5.45 13.61 12.61
C ASN A 38 6.34 14.41 13.60
N GLU A 39 7.34 15.13 13.09
CA GLU A 39 8.34 15.83 13.92
C GLU A 39 9.06 14.90 14.92
N GLY A 40 9.26 13.64 14.53
CA GLY A 40 9.84 12.59 15.38
C GLY A 40 8.89 11.99 16.41
N LYS A 41 7.62 12.42 16.47
CA LYS A 41 6.64 11.92 17.44
C LYS A 41 6.10 10.54 17.05
N PRO A 42 5.69 9.71 18.03
CA PRO A 42 4.97 8.46 17.78
C PRO A 42 3.76 8.67 16.87
N ARG A 43 3.55 7.70 15.97
CA ARG A 43 2.34 7.63 15.14
C ARG A 43 1.42 6.57 15.72
N GLU A 44 0.31 7.01 16.29
CA GLU A 44 -0.79 6.11 16.57
C GLU A 44 -1.39 5.66 15.22
N HIS A 45 -1.68 4.37 15.08
CA HIS A 45 -2.28 3.80 13.87
C HIS A 45 -1.43 3.93 12.58
N PHE A 46 -0.11 3.69 12.67
CA PHE A 46 0.81 3.74 11.52
C PHE A 46 0.31 2.97 10.27
N GLU A 47 -0.36 1.83 10.47
CA GLU A 47 -0.95 1.01 9.39
C GLU A 47 -1.95 1.76 8.50
N GLN A 48 -2.59 2.82 9.01
CA GLN A 48 -3.52 3.65 8.23
C GLN A 48 -2.78 4.75 7.44
N MET A 49 -1.51 4.97 7.74
CA MET A 49 -0.68 6.03 7.16
C MET A 49 0.28 5.51 6.07
N VAL A 50 0.28 4.20 5.80
CA VAL A 50 1.19 3.60 4.82
C VAL A 50 0.72 3.82 3.38
N SER A 51 1.69 4.02 2.48
CA SER A 51 1.47 4.16 1.05
C SER A 51 1.66 2.82 0.31
N TYR A 52 1.28 2.75 -0.96
CA TYR A 52 1.59 1.60 -1.82
C TYR A 52 3.12 1.43 -1.99
N GLY A 53 3.68 0.37 -1.42
CA GLY A 53 5.14 0.26 -1.23
C GLY A 53 5.97 -0.20 -2.44
N ASP A 54 5.37 -0.71 -3.52
CA ASP A 54 6.12 -1.13 -4.72
C ASP A 54 6.46 0.03 -5.67
N GLY A 55 6.11 1.27 -5.29
CA GLY A 55 6.37 2.48 -6.06
C GLY A 55 5.35 2.78 -7.17
N PRO A 56 5.56 3.87 -7.93
CA PRO A 56 4.56 4.38 -8.88
C PRO A 56 4.37 3.49 -10.11
N ILE A 57 5.42 2.81 -10.60
CA ILE A 57 5.32 1.99 -11.81
C ILE A 57 4.35 0.82 -11.60
N PRO A 58 4.49 -0.01 -10.53
CA PRO A 58 3.53 -1.08 -10.28
C PRO A 58 2.15 -0.57 -9.87
N PHE A 59 2.06 0.60 -9.24
CA PHE A 59 0.79 1.24 -8.91
C PHE A 59 -0.04 1.59 -10.16
N PHE A 60 0.60 2.21 -11.18
CA PHE A 60 -0.07 2.61 -12.42
C PHE A 60 -0.13 1.50 -13.48
N ASN A 61 0.51 0.35 -13.25
CA ASN A 61 0.54 -0.76 -14.21
C ASN A 61 -0.05 -2.07 -13.63
N PRO A 62 -1.39 -2.18 -13.57
CA PRO A 62 -2.06 -3.37 -13.01
C PRO A 62 -1.87 -4.66 -13.84
N ALA A 63 -1.36 -4.55 -15.08
CA ALA A 63 -1.31 -5.67 -16.04
C ALA A 63 -0.46 -6.87 -15.59
N ARG A 64 0.50 -6.69 -14.67
CA ARG A 64 1.33 -7.80 -14.16
C ARG A 64 0.66 -8.63 -13.06
N GLN A 65 -0.34 -8.10 -12.36
CA GLN A 65 -0.96 -8.78 -11.21
C GLN A 65 -2.24 -9.55 -11.62
N MET A 66 -3.06 -9.00 -12.52
CA MET A 66 -4.22 -9.72 -13.08
C MET A 66 -3.83 -10.91 -13.95
N ALA A 67 -2.72 -10.82 -14.69
CA ALA A 67 -2.26 -11.90 -15.58
C ALA A 67 -1.83 -13.19 -14.87
N ARG A 68 -1.61 -13.16 -13.54
CA ARG A 68 -1.27 -14.37 -12.75
C ARG A 68 -2.50 -15.16 -12.31
N HIS A 69 -3.70 -14.57 -12.31
CA HIS A 69 -4.95 -15.24 -11.93
C HIS A 69 -5.74 -15.78 -13.14
N THR A 70 -5.43 -15.35 -14.37
CA THR A 70 -6.12 -15.79 -15.58
C THR A 70 -5.46 -16.98 -16.30
N VAL A 71 -4.40 -17.57 -15.74
CA VAL A 71 -3.74 -18.77 -16.30
C VAL A 71 -3.70 -19.90 -15.29
N THR A 72 -4.86 -20.37 -14.84
CA THR A 72 -5.05 -21.75 -14.32
C THR A 72 -6.53 -22.13 -14.41
N SER A 73 -7.00 -22.43 -15.61
CA SER A 73 -8.10 -23.37 -15.81
C SER A 73 -7.66 -24.33 -16.91
N PRO A 74 -7.24 -25.56 -16.58
CA PRO A 74 -7.10 -26.58 -17.59
C PRO A 74 -8.50 -27.01 -18.05
N VAL A 75 -8.56 -27.37 -19.33
CA VAL A 75 -9.69 -27.98 -20.05
C VAL A 75 -10.24 -29.18 -19.26
#